data_AF-A0A7K4HE03-F1
#
_entry.id   AF-A0A7K4HE03-F1
#
_cell.length_a   1.000
_cell.length_b   1.000
_cell.length_c   1.000
_cell.angle_alpha   90.00
_cell.angle_beta   90.00
_cell.angle_gamma   90.00
#
_symmetry.space_group_name_H-M   'P 1'
#
loop_
_entity.id
_entity.type
_entity.pdbx_description
1 polymer ?
#
loop_
_entity_poly.entity_id
_entity_poly.type
_entity_poly.pdbx_seq_one_letter_code
_entity_poly.pdbx_strand_id
1 'polypeptide(L)' 'MSKNPPNCFICGKDCADKLDRCSYCICDTTICDMCINSIKKNDTTWICPNCKEERNLEESMLFRD' A
#
# COMPACT_ATOMS: atom_id res chain seq x y z
N MET A 1 5.64 3.18 17.89
CA MET A 1 5.23 1.89 17.29
C MET A 1 5.59 1.93 15.83
N SER A 2 6.60 1.17 15.42
CA SER A 2 7.02 1.05 14.02
C SER A 2 5.89 0.35 13.26
N LYS A 3 5.24 1.05 12.32
CA LYS A 3 4.20 0.46 11.46
C LYS A 3 4.88 -0.32 10.36
N ASN A 4 5.42 -1.48 10.73
CA ASN A 4 6.10 -2.39 9.82
C ASN A 4 5.05 -3.22 9.06
N PRO A 5 5.35 -3.65 7.82
CA PRO A 5 4.56 -4.63 7.12
C PRO A 5 4.30 -5.87 8.00
N PRO A 6 3.11 -6.49 7.92
CA PRO A 6 2.04 -6.22 6.95
C PRO A 6 1.02 -5.14 7.39
N ASN A 7 1.27 -4.35 8.43
CA ASN A 7 0.27 -3.38 8.88
C ASN A 7 0.19 -2.16 7.97
N CYS A 8 -1.03 -1.72 7.66
CA CYS A 8 -1.26 -0.51 6.89
C CYS A 8 -0.65 0.71 7.60
N PHE A 9 0.23 1.44 6.90
CA PHE A 9 0.92 2.61 7.45
C PHE A 9 -0.05 3.73 7.86
N ILE A 10 -1.20 3.87 7.20
CA ILE A 10 -2.20 4.90 7.51
C ILE A 10 -3.05 4.47 8.72
N CYS A 11 -3.87 3.44 8.57
CA CYS A 11 -4.86 3.06 9.58
C CYS A 11 -4.37 2.04 10.61
N GLY A 12 -3.20 1.41 10.42
CA GLY A 12 -2.66 0.40 11.33
C GLY A 12 -3.36 -0.96 11.27
N LYS A 13 -4.36 -1.14 10.40
CA LYS A 13 -5.02 -2.44 10.20
C LYS A 13 -4.05 -3.43 9.57
N ASP A 14 -4.16 -4.68 9.98
CA ASP A 14 -3.39 -5.78 9.42
C ASP A 14 -3.83 -6.08 7.97
N CYS A 15 -2.87 -6.24 7.07
CA CYS A 15 -3.08 -6.70 5.69
C CYS A 15 -2.79 -8.20 5.51
N ALA A 16 -2.34 -8.92 6.54
CA ALA A 16 -1.97 -10.34 6.44
C ALA A 16 -3.10 -11.22 5.92
N ASP A 17 -4.35 -10.90 6.25
CA ASP A 17 -5.52 -11.66 5.79
C ASP A 17 -5.95 -11.32 4.35
N LYS A 18 -5.42 -10.23 3.78
CA LYS A 18 -5.80 -9.70 2.45
C LYS A 18 -4.59 -9.17 1.69
N LEU A 19 -3.55 -10.02 1.60
CA LEU A 19 -2.31 -9.66 0.90
C LEU A 19 -2.54 -9.33 -0.58
N ASP A 20 -3.58 -9.91 -1.18
CA ASP A 20 -4.07 -9.66 -2.55
C ASP A 20 -4.62 -8.24 -2.75
N ARG A 21 -4.97 -7.53 -1.65
CA ARG A 21 -5.61 -6.20 -1.71
C ARG A 21 -4.78 -5.11 -1.04
N CYS A 22 -3.52 -5.38 -0.76
CA CYS A 22 -2.63 -4.39 -0.18
C CYS A 22 -1.52 -4.01 -1.16
N SER A 23 -1.24 -2.71 -1.22
CA SER A 23 -0.17 -2.14 -2.03
C SER A 23 1.08 -1.97 -1.18
N TYR A 24 2.20 -2.44 -1.72
CA TYR A 24 3.50 -2.44 -1.07
C TYR A 24 4.45 -1.48 -1.78
N CYS A 25 5.18 -0.70 -1.00
CA CYS A 25 6.29 0.10 -1.47
C CYS A 25 7.61 -0.55 -1.05
N ILE A 26 8.65 -0.43 -1.88
CA ILE A 26 10.00 -0.97 -1.60
C ILE A 26 10.64 -0.32 -0.35
N CYS A 27 10.14 0.84 0.09
CA CYS A 27 10.55 1.45 1.36
C CYS A 27 9.87 0.82 2.60
N ASP A 28 9.55 -0.48 2.53
CA ASP A 28 8.89 -1.26 3.59
C ASP A 28 7.58 -0.64 4.09
N THR A 29 6.76 -0.09 3.19
CA THR A 29 5.48 0.53 3.54
C THR A 29 4.33 -0.24 2.90
N THR A 30 3.36 -0.65 3.71
CA THR A 30 2.14 -1.33 3.26
C THR A 30 0.94 -0.40 3.40
N ILE A 31 0.05 -0.38 2.40
CA ILE A 31 -1.21 0.37 2.41
C ILE A 31 -2.35 -0.56 2.02
N CYS A 32 -3.44 -0.57 2.80
CA CYS A 32 -4.62 -1.35 2.46
C CYS A 32 -5.47 -0.70 1.36
N ASP A 33 -6.26 -1.51 0.66
CA ASP A 33 -7.26 -1.11 -0.34
C ASP A 33 -8.14 0.10 0.06
N MET A 34 -8.57 0.19 1.31
CA MET A 34 -9.36 1.34 1.77
C MET A 34 -8.54 2.63 1.79
N CYS A 35 -7.31 2.56 2.31
CA CYS A 35 -6.45 3.72 2.44
C CYS A 35 -5.83 4.14 1.10
N ILE A 36 -5.50 3.17 0.25
CA ILE A 36 -4.90 3.43 -1.07
C ILE A 36 -5.86 4.22 -1.95
N ASN A 37 -7.16 3.91 -1.90
CA ASN A 37 -8.19 4.64 -2.63
C ASN A 37 -8.31 6.11 -2.23
N SER A 38 -7.86 6.49 -1.04
CA SER A 38 -7.87 7.88 -0.56
C SER A 38 -6.60 8.66 -0.94
N ILE A 39 -5.52 7.97 -1.30
CA ILE A 39 -4.20 8.58 -1.59
C ILE A 39 -3.73 8.34 -3.03
N LYS A 40 -4.41 7.48 -3.79
CA LYS A 40 -4.08 7.23 -5.19
C LYS A 40 -4.22 8.54 -5.98
N LYS A 41 -3.27 8.77 -6.88
CA LYS A 41 -3.24 9.97 -7.73
C LYS A 41 -4.21 9.82 -8.88
N ASN A 42 -4.34 8.61 -9.40
CA ASN A 42 -5.25 8.21 -10.47
C ASN A 42 -5.53 6.70 -10.32
N ASP A 43 -6.16 6.09 -11.32
CA ASP A 43 -6.54 4.66 -11.26
C ASP A 43 -5.39 3.67 -11.44
N THR A 44 -4.19 4.14 -11.83
CA THR A 44 -3.02 3.28 -12.06
C THR A 44 -1.83 3.62 -11.16
N THR A 45 -1.79 4.79 -10.52
CA THR A 45 -0.66 5.23 -9.69
C THR A 45 -1.08 5.80 -8.34
N TRP A 46 -0.22 5.58 -7.36
CA TRP A 46 -0.33 6.14 -6.01
C TRP A 46 1.00 6.72 -5.58
N ILE A 47 0.95 7.66 -4.63
CA ILE A 47 2.15 8.26 -4.04
C ILE A 47 2.35 7.67 -2.66
N CYS A 48 3.50 7.07 -2.42
CA CYS A 48 3.82 6.49 -1.12
C CYS A 48 3.81 7.60 -0.04
N PRO A 49 3.02 7.47 1.05
CA PRO A 49 2.97 8.50 2.08
C PRO A 49 4.28 8.62 2.87
N ASN A 50 5.12 7.57 2.85
CA ASN A 50 6.42 7.51 3.51
C ASN A 50 7.55 8.13 2.66
N CYS A 51 7.88 7.54 1.49
CA CYS A 51 9.01 8.00 0.65
C CYS A 51 8.63 9.02 -0.43
N LYS A 52 7.34 9.32 -0.63
CA LYS A 52 6.81 10.23 -1.66
C LYS A 52 7.08 9.81 -3.11
N GLU A 53 7.56 8.61 -3.35
CA GLU A 53 7.70 8.06 -4.70
C GLU A 53 6.34 7.71 -5.30
N GLU A 54 6.21 7.97 -6.60
CA GLU A 54 5.08 7.51 -7.40
C GLU A 54 5.28 6.03 -7.76
N ARG A 55 4.24 5.24 -7.55
CA ARG A 55 4.23 3.79 -7.70
C ARG A 55 3.02 3.39 -8.53
N ASN A 56 3.18 2.42 -9.43
CA ASN A 56 2.05 1.81 -10.11
C ASN A 56 1.28 0.90 -9.12
N LEU A 57 -0.04 1.06 -9.04
CA LEU A 57 -0.91 0.33 -8.13
C LEU A 57 -0.82 -1.18 -8.31
N GLU A 58 -0.91 -1.65 -9.55
CA GLU A 58 -0.89 -3.07 -9.90
C GLU A 58 0.47 -3.69 -9.66
N GLU A 59 1.55 -2.97 -10.02
CA GLU A 59 2.91 -3.45 -9.75
C GLU A 59 3.23 -3.53 -8.27
N SER A 60 2.57 -2.70 -7.46
CA SER A 60 2.72 -2.65 -6.00
C SER A 60 1.98 -3.77 -5.27
N MET A 61 1.10 -4.51 -5.93
CA MET A 61 0.40 -5.65 -5.33
C MET A 61 1.32 -6.89 -5.34
N LEU A 62 1.32 -7.65 -4.25
CA LEU A 62 2.12 -8.88 -4.13
C LEU A 62 1.61 -10.01 -5.04
N PHE A 63 0.30 -10.07 -5.24
CA PHE A 63 -0.36 -11.05 -6.07
C PHE A 63 -1.02 -10.32 -7.24
N ARG A 64 -0.77 -10.83 -8.45
CA ARG A 64 -1.36 -10.35 -9.71
C ARG A 64 -2.17 -11.52 -10.26
N ASP A 65 -3.45 -11.31 -10.56
CA ASP A 65 -4.29 -12.27 -11.29
C ASP A 65 -3.94 -12.27 -12.79
#